data_AF-A0A8T5FL42-F1
#
_entry.id   AF-A0A8T5FL42-F1
#
_cell.length_a   1.000
_cell.length_b   1.000
_cell.length_c   1.000
_cell.angle_alpha   90.00
_cell.angle_beta   90.00
_cell.angle_gamma   90.00
#
_symmetry.space_group_name_H-M   'P 1'
#
loop_
_entity.id
_entity.type
_entity.pdbx_description
1 polymer ?
#
loop_
_entity_poly.entity_id
_entity_poly.type
_entity_poly.pdbx_seq_one_letter_code
_entity_poly.pdbx_strand_id
1 'polypeptide(L)'
;MKKITVLFIVLVFLISACSRNISQNIDGGSIQVEIDNANFCDTKDDCIDVESKCPFGCNIFVNKDQSSKIKDLIESYETNCMYKCRPSTGVDCIDNKCEATFDQEQDLTSCQTDDDCSIVYEHSCCSCPMPMNKAYVDEWNINQPTLMCDDVVCEPCGPSEPIGSKCVENKCQLVYS
;
A
#
# COMPACT_ATOMS: atom_id res chain seq x y z
N MET A 1 20.57 -60.40 23.93
CA MET A 1 20.83 -59.21 23.08
C MET A 1 20.01 -59.21 21.78
N LYS A 2 19.98 -60.27 20.96
CA LYS A 2 19.20 -60.32 19.69
C LYS A 2 17.68 -60.08 19.81
N LYS A 3 17.06 -60.38 20.96
CA LYS A 3 15.60 -60.20 21.18
C LYS A 3 15.18 -58.73 21.35
N ILE A 4 16.08 -57.86 21.84
CA ILE A 4 15.77 -56.44 22.07
C ILE A 4 15.79 -55.66 20.75
N THR A 5 16.69 -56.03 19.83
CA THR A 5 16.80 -55.39 18.51
C THR A 5 15.57 -55.61 17.64
N VAL A 6 14.96 -56.80 17.71
CA VAL A 6 13.74 -57.13 16.95
C VAL A 6 12.53 -56.31 17.45
N LEU A 7 12.44 -56.06 18.76
CA LEU A 7 11.35 -55.29 19.35
C LEU A 7 11.38 -53.82 18.89
N PHE A 8 12.58 -53.23 18.79
CA PHE A 8 12.76 -51.85 18.33
C PHE A 8 12.38 -51.67 16.85
N ILE A 9 12.73 -52.64 15.99
CA ILE A 9 12.40 -52.57 14.56
C ILE A 9 10.88 -52.65 14.35
N VAL A 10 10.17 -53.51 15.08
CA VAL A 10 8.71 -53.62 15.00
C VAL A 10 8.03 -52.34 15.50
N LEU A 11 8.57 -51.71 16.55
CA LEU A 11 8.04 -50.46 17.09
C LEU A 11 8.19 -49.31 16.08
N VAL A 12 9.35 -49.20 15.41
CA VAL A 12 9.59 -48.16 14.39
C VAL A 12 8.66 -48.33 13.18
N PHE A 13 8.41 -49.56 12.75
CA PHE A 13 7.48 -49.84 11.65
C PHE A 13 6.01 -49.54 12.00
N LEU A 14 5.60 -49.72 13.26
CA LEU A 14 4.24 -49.38 13.71
C LEU A 14 3.98 -47.88 13.78
N ILE A 15 5.00 -47.06 14.03
CA ILE A 15 4.85 -45.60 14.09
C ILE A 15 4.76 -44.99 12.68
N SER A 16 5.39 -45.62 11.68
CA SER A 16 5.41 -45.14 10.29
C SER A 16 4.07 -45.31 9.54
N ALA A 17 3.10 -46.07 10.06
CA ALA A 17 1.84 -46.36 9.36
C ALA A 17 0.71 -45.37 9.66
N CYS A 18 0.94 -44.37 10.52
CA CYS A 18 -0.08 -43.39 10.93
C CYS A 18 0.04 -42.02 10.26
N SER A 19 0.95 -41.82 9.31
CA SER A 19 1.04 -40.59 8.52
C SER A 19 -0.07 -40.55 7.46
N ARG A 20 -1.33 -40.47 7.91
CA ARG A 20 -2.45 -40.12 7.03
C ARG A 20 -2.20 -38.68 6.59
N ASN A 21 -1.98 -38.49 5.30
CA ASN A 21 -2.10 -37.19 4.64
C ASN A 21 -3.56 -36.73 4.81
N ILE A 22 -3.82 -36.01 5.91
CA ILE A 22 -5.09 -35.33 6.11
C ILE A 22 -5.05 -34.15 5.13
N SER A 23 -5.69 -34.34 3.97
CA SER A 23 -6.05 -33.24 3.09
C SER A 23 -7.07 -32.40 3.86
N GLN A 24 -6.59 -31.43 4.64
CA GLN A 24 -7.46 -30.47 5.28
C GLN A 24 -7.94 -29.54 4.17
N ASN A 25 -9.25 -29.50 3.93
CA ASN A 25 -9.85 -28.37 3.24
C ASN A 25 -9.62 -27.18 4.17
N ILE A 26 -8.63 -26.35 3.84
CA ILE A 26 -8.28 -25.18 4.62
C ILE A 26 -9.37 -24.14 4.36
N ASP A 27 -10.15 -23.83 5.39
CA ASP A 27 -11.11 -22.74 5.35
C ASP A 27 -10.35 -21.41 5.34
N GLY A 28 -10.73 -20.45 4.50
CA GLY A 28 -10.12 -19.12 4.48
C GLY A 28 -10.18 -18.44 5.86
N GLY A 29 -11.23 -18.73 6.65
CA GLY A 29 -11.32 -18.24 8.02
C GLY A 29 -10.17 -18.72 8.92
N SER A 30 -9.69 -19.95 8.75
CA SER A 30 -8.58 -20.46 9.59
C SER A 30 -7.24 -19.86 9.19
N ILE A 31 -7.02 -19.56 7.90
CA ILE A 31 -5.80 -18.91 7.44
C ILE A 31 -5.70 -17.49 8.01
N GLN A 32 -6.79 -16.72 8.01
CA GLN A 32 -6.77 -15.38 8.57
C GLN A 32 -6.38 -15.38 10.05
N VAL A 33 -6.92 -16.31 10.84
CA VAL A 33 -6.56 -16.45 12.25
C VAL A 33 -5.08 -16.79 12.44
N GLU A 34 -4.51 -17.64 11.59
CA GLU A 34 -3.07 -17.95 11.64
C GLU A 34 -2.22 -16.73 11.26
N ILE A 35 -2.63 -15.93 10.26
CA ILE A 35 -1.98 -14.67 9.91
C ILE A 35 -2.00 -13.70 11.10
N ASP A 36 -3.17 -13.51 11.71
CA ASP A 36 -3.34 -12.60 12.86
C ASP A 36 -2.48 -13.04 14.05
N ASN A 37 -2.40 -14.35 14.32
CA ASN A 37 -1.56 -14.90 15.38
C ASN A 37 -0.05 -14.78 15.08
N ALA A 38 0.33 -14.75 13.81
CA ALA A 38 1.71 -14.57 13.38
C ALA A 38 2.12 -13.09 13.27
N ASN A 39 1.15 -12.16 13.30
CA ASN A 39 1.37 -10.73 13.25
C ASN A 39 1.75 -10.17 14.63
N PHE A 40 2.99 -10.43 15.04
CA PHE A 40 3.57 -9.87 16.26
C PHE A 40 5.02 -9.46 16.04
N CYS A 41 5.48 -8.46 16.78
CA CYS A 41 6.85 -7.97 16.73
C CYS A 41 7.26 -7.29 18.03
N ASP A 42 8.56 -7.31 18.33
CA ASP A 42 9.18 -6.44 19.33
C ASP A 42 9.86 -5.24 18.66
N THR A 43 10.38 -5.45 17.44
CA THR A 43 11.04 -4.43 16.62
C THR A 43 10.63 -4.57 15.15
N LYS A 44 10.84 -3.53 14.35
CA LYS A 44 10.57 -3.57 12.90
C LYS A 44 11.33 -4.69 12.16
N ASP A 45 12.51 -5.06 12.64
CA ASP A 45 13.36 -6.10 12.02
C ASP A 45 12.82 -7.52 12.26
N ASP A 46 11.76 -7.65 13.06
CA ASP A 46 11.01 -8.89 13.22
C ASP A 46 9.93 -9.06 12.17
N CYS A 47 9.57 -8.00 11.45
CA CYS A 47 8.52 -8.02 10.45
C CYS A 47 9.05 -8.36 9.05
N ILE A 48 8.32 -9.19 8.31
CA ILE A 48 8.62 -9.51 6.92
C ILE A 48 7.33 -9.55 6.09
N ASP A 49 7.40 -9.06 4.85
CA ASP A 49 6.34 -9.22 3.86
C ASP A 49 6.35 -10.65 3.32
N VAL A 50 5.20 -11.31 3.33
CA VAL A 50 5.08 -12.69 2.88
C VAL A 50 4.47 -12.77 1.48
N GLU A 51 3.33 -12.11 1.27
CA GLU A 51 2.56 -12.15 0.03
C GLU A 51 1.41 -11.13 0.05
N SER A 52 0.85 -10.85 -1.12
CA SER A 52 -0.50 -10.27 -1.26
C SER A 52 -1.46 -11.34 -1.77
N LYS A 53 -2.48 -11.71 -0.99
CA LYS A 53 -3.48 -12.68 -1.46
C LYS A 53 -4.85 -12.37 -0.91
N CYS A 54 -5.83 -12.38 -1.80
CA CYS A 54 -7.23 -12.21 -1.45
C CYS A 54 -7.81 -13.52 -0.87
N PRO A 55 -8.61 -13.48 0.21
CA PRO A 55 -9.15 -12.30 0.90
C PRO A 55 -8.30 -11.78 2.06
N PHE A 56 -7.06 -12.23 2.22
CA PHE A 56 -6.22 -12.00 3.41
C PHE A 56 -5.55 -10.62 3.45
N GLY A 57 -5.47 -9.92 2.32
CA GLY A 57 -5.02 -8.53 2.28
C GLY A 57 -4.02 -8.24 1.17
N CYS A 58 -3.59 -6.98 1.11
CA CYS A 58 -2.70 -6.45 0.09
C CYS A 58 -1.22 -6.44 0.48
N ASN A 59 -0.91 -6.33 1.77
CA ASN A 59 0.45 -6.45 2.26
C ASN A 59 0.33 -7.28 3.54
N ILE A 60 0.79 -8.53 3.51
CA ILE A 60 0.65 -9.45 4.64
C ILE A 60 2.00 -9.51 5.35
N PHE A 61 2.11 -8.72 6.41
CA PHE A 61 3.29 -8.68 7.26
C PHE A 61 3.10 -9.56 8.48
N VAL A 62 4.10 -10.39 8.78
CA VAL A 62 4.11 -11.26 9.97
C VAL A 62 5.50 -11.29 10.59
N ASN A 63 5.61 -11.91 11.75
CA ASN A 63 6.88 -12.21 12.36
C ASN A 63 7.73 -13.12 11.45
N LYS A 64 9.00 -12.78 11.24
CA LYS A 64 9.92 -13.51 10.37
C LYS A 64 10.05 -15.00 10.70
N ASP A 65 9.92 -15.37 11.98
CA ASP A 65 10.01 -16.76 12.42
C ASP A 65 8.76 -17.58 12.03
N GLN A 66 7.63 -16.92 11.74
CA GLN A 66 6.38 -17.54 11.27
C GLN A 66 6.20 -17.47 9.75
N SER A 67 7.03 -16.69 9.05
CA SER A 67 6.87 -16.34 7.64
C SER A 67 6.68 -17.55 6.71
N SER A 68 7.53 -18.58 6.81
CA SER A 68 7.44 -19.77 5.95
C SER A 68 6.12 -20.51 6.12
N LYS A 69 5.66 -20.68 7.37
CA LYS A 69 4.38 -21.36 7.66
C LYS A 69 3.20 -20.60 7.07
N ILE A 70 3.19 -19.28 7.27
CA ILE A 70 2.11 -18.42 6.77
C ILE A 70 2.11 -18.38 5.25
N LYS A 71 3.29 -18.34 4.62
CA LYS A 71 3.44 -18.41 3.17
C LYS A 71 2.80 -19.67 2.59
N ASP A 72 3.16 -20.84 3.13
CA ASP A 72 2.63 -22.12 2.65
C ASP A 72 1.10 -22.19 2.78
N LEU A 73 0.54 -21.68 3.89
CA LEU A 73 -0.91 -21.60 4.10
C LEU A 73 -1.57 -20.70 3.06
N ILE A 74 -1.04 -19.50 2.86
CA ILE A 74 -1.56 -18.54 1.89
C ILE A 74 -1.48 -19.13 0.48
N GLU A 75 -0.34 -19.69 0.06
CA GLU A 75 -0.14 -20.29 -1.26
C GLU A 75 -1.13 -21.42 -1.54
N SER A 76 -1.43 -22.25 -0.53
CA SER A 76 -2.38 -23.36 -0.64
C SER A 76 -3.85 -22.94 -0.84
N TYR A 77 -4.20 -21.69 -0.54
CA TYR A 77 -5.57 -21.19 -0.69
C TYR A 77 -5.89 -20.88 -2.16
N GLU A 78 -6.88 -21.58 -2.74
CA GLU A 78 -7.32 -21.30 -4.10
C GLU A 78 -8.32 -20.15 -4.14
N THR A 79 -8.05 -19.16 -4.98
CA THR A 79 -8.92 -17.98 -5.13
C THR A 79 -8.84 -17.41 -6.55
N ASN A 80 -9.93 -16.80 -7.01
CA ASN A 80 -10.03 -16.12 -8.31
C ASN A 80 -10.15 -14.60 -8.17
N CYS A 81 -10.10 -14.05 -6.96
CA CYS A 81 -10.18 -12.62 -6.78
C CYS A 81 -8.86 -11.91 -7.11
N MET A 82 -9.00 -10.70 -7.66
CA MET A 82 -7.91 -9.79 -7.97
C MET A 82 -8.11 -8.50 -7.18
N TYR A 83 -7.06 -8.01 -6.52
CA TYR A 83 -7.04 -6.70 -5.89
C TYR A 83 -6.20 -5.70 -6.69
N LYS A 84 -6.59 -4.42 -6.60
CA LYS A 84 -5.71 -3.30 -6.91
C LYS A 84 -5.08 -2.85 -5.59
N CYS A 85 -3.92 -3.41 -5.28
CA CYS A 85 -3.21 -3.08 -4.05
C CYS A 85 -2.43 -1.79 -4.20
N ARG A 86 -2.54 -0.91 -3.19
CA ARG A 86 -1.61 0.21 -3.03
C ARG A 86 -0.29 -0.38 -2.53
N PRO A 87 0.84 -0.14 -3.22
CA PRO A 87 2.14 -0.58 -2.72
C PRO A 87 2.42 0.10 -1.37
N SER A 88 2.83 -0.70 -0.40
CA SER A 88 3.42 -0.18 0.84
C SER A 88 4.83 0.33 0.54
N THR A 89 5.31 1.27 1.35
CA THR A 89 6.69 1.78 1.27
C THR A 89 7.59 1.20 2.35
N GLY A 90 7.00 0.45 3.28
CA GLY A 90 7.72 -0.31 4.28
C GLY A 90 6.78 -0.99 5.26
N VAL A 91 7.37 -1.43 6.37
CA VAL A 91 6.70 -2.02 7.51
C VAL A 91 7.31 -1.45 8.78
N ASP A 92 6.48 -1.26 9.81
CA ASP A 92 6.93 -0.86 11.14
C ASP A 92 6.26 -1.73 12.21
N CYS A 93 6.84 -1.74 13.41
CA CYS A 93 6.29 -2.43 14.56
C CYS A 93 5.48 -1.45 15.42
N ILE A 94 4.17 -1.43 15.24
CA ILE A 94 3.24 -0.52 15.91
C ILE A 94 2.34 -1.34 16.82
N ASP A 95 2.27 -1.00 18.11
CA ASP A 95 1.46 -1.72 19.10
C ASP A 95 1.74 -3.24 19.16
N ASN A 96 3.00 -3.63 18.98
CA ASN A 96 3.49 -5.01 18.90
C ASN A 96 2.94 -5.80 17.70
N LYS A 97 2.55 -5.09 16.63
CA LYS A 97 2.04 -5.66 15.38
C LYS A 97 2.83 -5.13 14.18
N CYS A 98 2.99 -5.98 13.18
CA CYS A 98 3.63 -5.58 11.93
C CYS A 98 2.60 -4.84 11.07
N GLU A 99 2.76 -3.53 10.97
CA GLU A 99 1.83 -2.65 10.27
C GLU A 99 2.49 -2.06 9.02
N ALA A 100 1.73 -1.99 7.93
CA ALA A 100 2.20 -1.43 6.67
C ALA A 100 2.43 0.08 6.82
N THR A 101 3.60 0.57 6.41
CA THR A 101 3.81 2.00 6.22
C THR A 101 3.56 2.35 4.77
N PHE A 102 2.82 3.42 4.55
CA PHE A 102 2.64 4.01 3.24
C PHE A 102 3.32 5.36 3.25
N ASP A 103 3.94 5.73 2.13
CA ASP A 103 4.32 7.11 1.91
C ASP A 103 3.04 7.90 2.10
N GLN A 104 3.08 8.85 3.03
CA GLN A 104 2.08 9.87 3.04
C GLN A 104 2.22 10.50 1.66
N GLU A 105 1.21 10.24 0.82
CA GLU A 105 1.01 11.04 -0.37
C GLU A 105 0.95 12.44 0.21
N GLN A 106 2.03 13.22 0.03
CA GLN A 106 2.04 14.59 0.52
C GLN A 106 0.78 15.18 -0.05
N ASP A 107 -0.14 15.60 0.82
CA ASP A 107 -1.35 16.24 0.38
C ASP A 107 -0.94 17.61 -0.15
N LEU A 108 -0.40 17.61 -1.37
CA LEU A 108 -0.02 18.78 -2.13
C LEU A 108 -1.28 19.54 -2.55
N THR A 109 -2.47 18.99 -2.32
CA THR A 109 -3.73 19.71 -2.57
C THR A 109 -4.07 20.68 -1.44
N SER A 110 -3.38 20.60 -0.30
CA SER A 110 -3.53 21.54 0.81
C SER A 110 -2.18 22.09 1.29
N CYS A 111 -2.18 23.30 1.85
CA CYS A 111 -0.97 23.81 2.51
C CYS A 111 -0.80 23.14 3.86
N GLN A 112 0.44 22.76 4.19
CA GLN A 112 0.76 22.21 5.50
C GLN A 112 1.17 23.31 6.49
N THR A 113 1.64 24.44 5.97
CA THR A 113 2.12 25.62 6.70
C THR A 113 1.74 26.91 5.96
N ASP A 114 1.98 28.07 6.56
CA ASP A 114 1.81 29.34 5.82
C ASP A 114 2.94 29.55 4.79
N ASP A 115 4.12 28.95 5.00
CA ASP A 115 5.31 29.14 4.17
C ASP A 115 5.28 28.32 2.86
N ASP A 116 4.53 27.21 2.82
CA ASP A 116 4.29 26.40 1.62
C ASP A 116 2.98 26.77 0.92
N CYS A 117 2.28 27.79 1.39
CA CYS A 117 1.10 28.33 0.72
C CYS A 117 1.46 29.33 -0.37
N SER A 118 0.77 29.16 -1.49
CA SER A 118 0.70 30.08 -2.60
C SER A 118 -0.76 30.47 -2.81
N ILE A 119 -1.07 31.76 -2.75
CA ILE A 119 -2.42 32.24 -3.05
C ILE A 119 -2.60 32.22 -4.56
N VAL A 120 -3.62 31.48 -5.03
CA VAL A 120 -3.99 31.49 -6.43
C VAL A 120 -5.38 32.06 -6.60
N TYR A 121 -5.49 33.01 -7.53
CA TYR A 121 -6.73 33.73 -7.82
C TYR A 121 -7.44 33.03 -8.97
N GLU A 122 -8.69 32.64 -8.76
CA GLU A 122 -9.53 32.15 -9.84
C GLU A 122 -10.06 33.33 -10.67
N HIS A 123 -10.04 33.21 -12.01
CA HIS A 123 -10.41 34.30 -12.91
C HIS A 123 -11.93 34.59 -12.96
N SER A 124 -12.74 33.90 -12.16
CA SER A 124 -14.14 34.26 -11.97
C SER A 124 -14.22 35.50 -11.06
N CYS A 125 -14.90 36.55 -11.51
CA CYS A 125 -15.01 37.86 -10.87
C CYS A 125 -15.63 37.87 -9.45
N CYS A 126 -15.89 36.70 -8.85
CA CYS A 126 -16.45 36.51 -7.51
C CYS A 126 -15.68 35.50 -6.64
N SER A 127 -14.54 34.97 -7.09
CA SER A 127 -13.86 33.89 -6.37
C SER A 127 -12.91 34.40 -5.29
N CYS A 128 -13.09 33.88 -4.07
CA CYS A 128 -12.15 34.09 -2.97
C CYS A 128 -10.77 33.48 -3.35
N PRO A 129 -9.66 34.14 -2.99
CA PRO A 129 -8.33 33.54 -3.12
C PRO A 129 -8.29 32.18 -2.42
N MET A 130 -7.80 31.15 -3.11
CA MET A 130 -7.60 29.83 -2.52
C MET A 130 -6.10 29.63 -2.28
N PRO A 131 -5.70 29.33 -1.03
CA PRO A 131 -4.33 28.91 -0.76
C PRO A 131 -4.11 27.50 -1.33
N MET A 132 -3.02 27.31 -2.06
CA MET A 132 -2.59 26.03 -2.60
C MET A 132 -1.15 25.74 -2.23
N ASN A 133 -0.77 24.46 -2.17
CA ASN A 133 0.62 24.09 -1.93
C ASN A 133 1.50 24.61 -3.07
N LYS A 134 2.59 25.29 -2.75
CA LYS A 134 3.53 25.84 -3.73
C LYS A 134 4.15 24.76 -4.62
N ALA A 135 4.49 23.60 -4.06
CA ALA A 135 5.08 22.51 -4.83
C ALA A 135 4.10 21.94 -5.86
N TYR A 136 2.81 21.85 -5.52
CA TYR A 136 1.76 21.48 -6.46
C TYR A 136 1.68 22.44 -7.63
N VAL A 137 1.68 23.73 -7.33
CA VAL A 137 1.53 24.76 -8.35
C VAL A 137 2.77 24.82 -9.27
N ASP A 138 3.96 24.65 -8.70
CA ASP A 138 5.21 24.56 -9.49
C ASP A 138 5.21 23.33 -10.39
N GLU A 139 4.79 22.16 -9.89
CA GLU A 139 4.64 20.94 -10.69
C GLU A 139 3.61 21.12 -11.81
N TRP A 140 2.46 21.72 -11.52
CA TRP A 140 1.44 22.03 -12.51
C TRP A 140 2.00 22.90 -13.63
N ASN A 141 2.73 23.98 -13.27
CA ASN A 141 3.34 24.91 -14.21
C ASN A 141 4.40 24.24 -15.11
N ILE A 142 5.16 23.28 -14.57
CA ILE A 142 6.15 22.50 -15.33
C ILE A 142 5.47 21.56 -16.33
N ASN A 143 4.39 20.92 -15.91
CA ASN A 143 3.72 19.86 -16.66
C ASN A 143 2.65 20.39 -17.65
N GLN A 144 2.40 21.70 -17.70
CA GLN A 144 1.47 22.24 -18.68
C GLN A 144 1.99 22.07 -20.11
N PRO A 145 1.15 21.57 -21.04
CA PRO A 145 1.50 21.54 -22.45
C PRO A 145 1.76 22.96 -22.94
N THR A 146 2.71 23.10 -23.86
CA THR A 146 2.97 24.39 -24.52
C THR A 146 1.82 24.66 -25.49
N LEU A 147 0.81 25.39 -25.02
CA LEU A 147 -0.32 25.84 -25.82
C LEU A 147 -0.01 27.25 -26.31
N MET A 148 0.00 27.48 -27.62
CA MET A 148 0.14 28.84 -28.17
C MET A 148 -1.07 29.66 -27.70
N CYS A 149 -0.87 30.50 -26.68
CA CYS A 149 -1.91 31.33 -26.06
C CYS A 149 -2.25 32.54 -26.94
N ASP A 150 -2.50 32.37 -28.23
CA ASP A 150 -2.56 33.56 -29.10
C ASP A 150 -3.90 34.29 -29.03
N ASP A 151 -5.01 33.67 -28.64
CA ASP A 151 -6.31 34.38 -28.56
C ASP A 151 -7.34 33.76 -27.60
N VAL A 152 -6.98 32.70 -26.88
CA VAL A 152 -7.86 32.04 -25.91
C VAL A 152 -7.34 32.45 -24.53
N VAL A 153 -8.10 33.29 -23.83
CA VAL A 153 -8.05 33.41 -22.36
C VAL A 153 -7.82 31.99 -21.84
N CYS A 154 -6.89 31.76 -20.91
CA CYS A 154 -6.72 30.45 -20.28
C CYS A 154 -8.04 30.09 -19.55
N GLU A 155 -9.06 29.67 -20.31
CA GLU A 155 -10.41 29.36 -19.87
C GLU A 155 -10.42 27.88 -19.50
N PRO A 156 -10.71 27.53 -18.24
CA PRO A 156 -10.77 26.14 -17.82
C PRO A 156 -11.98 25.47 -18.49
N CYS A 157 -11.75 24.56 -19.42
CA CYS A 157 -12.79 23.70 -19.98
C CYS A 157 -12.85 22.38 -19.19
N GLY A 158 -13.46 22.40 -18.01
CA GLY A 158 -13.73 21.19 -17.24
C GLY A 158 -14.54 21.45 -15.96
N PRO A 159 -15.55 20.62 -15.62
CA PRO A 159 -16.43 20.84 -14.46
C PRO A 159 -15.76 20.57 -13.08
N SER A 160 -14.43 20.46 -13.00
CA SER A 160 -13.72 20.10 -11.77
C SER A 160 -12.33 20.72 -11.61
N GLU A 161 -11.99 21.77 -12.36
CA GLU A 161 -10.67 22.41 -12.25
C GLU A 161 -10.81 23.84 -11.71
N PRO A 162 -10.12 24.19 -10.61
CA PRO A 162 -10.02 25.57 -10.19
C PRO A 162 -8.87 26.27 -10.95
N ILE A 163 -8.84 27.60 -10.86
CA ILE A 163 -7.65 28.48 -10.84
C ILE A 163 -7.48 29.42 -12.07
N GLY A 164 -7.17 30.69 -11.79
CA GLY A 164 -6.79 31.70 -12.78
C GLY A 164 -5.32 31.58 -13.14
N SER A 165 -5.08 31.48 -14.43
CA SER A 165 -3.77 31.35 -15.04
C SER A 165 -3.51 32.56 -15.93
N LYS A 166 -2.24 32.97 -16.05
CA LYS A 166 -1.80 33.95 -17.06
C LYS A 166 -0.96 33.23 -18.10
N CYS A 167 -1.02 33.69 -19.34
CA CYS A 167 -0.06 33.22 -20.31
C CYS A 167 1.31 33.87 -20.07
N VAL A 168 2.33 33.04 -19.89
CA VAL A 168 3.74 33.42 -19.76
C VAL A 168 4.51 32.56 -20.75
N GLU A 169 5.21 33.18 -21.71
CA GLU A 169 6.04 32.48 -22.70
C GLU A 169 5.30 31.38 -23.49
N ASN A 170 4.07 31.65 -23.94
CA ASN A 170 3.22 30.68 -24.65
C ASN A 170 2.90 29.41 -23.83
N LYS A 171 2.77 29.57 -22.52
CA LYS A 171 2.26 28.57 -21.60
C LYS A 171 1.27 29.22 -20.64
N CYS A 172 0.15 28.57 -20.37
CA CYS A 172 -0.69 28.97 -19.24
C CYS A 172 0.05 28.59 -17.95
N GLN A 173 0.35 29.58 -17.12
CA GLN A 173 0.99 29.40 -15.82
C GLN A 173 0.06 29.94 -14.73
N LEU A 174 0.00 29.25 -13.61
CA LEU A 174 -0.60 29.76 -12.38
C LEU A 174 0.28 30.90 -11.85
N VAL A 175 -0.33 32.05 -11.58
CA VAL A 175 0.38 33.24 -11.12
C VAL A 175 0.01 33.55 -9.68
N TYR A 176 1.04 33.62 -8.86
CA TYR A 176 0.96 33.98 -7.45
C TYR A 176 0.92 35.50 -7.26
N SER A 177 0.42 35.95 -6.10
CA SER A 177 0.64 37.31 -5.57
C SER A 177 1.69 37.32 -4.47
#